data_AF-A0A353XUR5-F1
#
_entry.id   AF-A0A353XUR5-F1
#
_cell.length_a   1.000
_cell.length_b   1.000
_cell.length_c   1.000
_cell.angle_alpha   90.00
_cell.angle_beta   90.00
_cell.angle_gamma   90.00
#
_symmetry.space_group_name_H-M   'P 1'
#
loop_
_entity.id
_entity.type
_entity.pdbx_description
1 polymer ?
#
loop_
_entity_poly.entity_id
_entity_poly.type
_entity_poly.pdbx_seq_one_letter_code
_entity_poly.pdbx_strand_id
1 'polypeptide(L)'
;MNLVPINSAAKNSAAIKLVSKISCLGLTTLMLALTGCATQQGIDASNQNNVSSMSNSGSNGKNNTAGKSQKNLPAAQPKKETYFFSSSEIKDLSTAFKAGSCDLGKLTQQSQKYGLSDTWVNLYDRTPKPLSELNKQEKCFLAQSNELYAYGDEFEDESQQSLNDTWYKGNIPSDAKVATMRFMTPKALIPNCDSKLGRPIFVDYEKDDQGKIVRTILVNEDFDLSCVN
;
A
#
# COMPACT_ATOMS: atom_id res chain seq x y z
N MET A 1 51.73 -33.29 51.43
CA MET A 1 52.81 -33.60 50.48
C MET A 1 52.27 -33.39 49.07
N ASN A 2 53.08 -32.71 48.27
CA ASN A 2 52.85 -32.25 46.91
C ASN A 2 52.58 -33.40 45.92
N LEU A 3 51.82 -33.13 44.86
CA LEU A 3 52.39 -32.85 43.53
C LEU A 3 51.28 -32.78 42.47
N VAL A 4 51.11 -31.58 41.92
CA VAL A 4 50.65 -31.36 40.54
C VAL A 4 51.76 -31.84 39.60
N PRO A 5 51.42 -32.29 38.37
CA PRO A 5 52.26 -32.03 37.23
C PRO A 5 51.58 -31.12 36.20
N ILE A 6 52.48 -30.41 35.56
CA ILE A 6 52.37 -29.20 34.76
C ILE A 6 52.54 -29.57 33.27
N ASN A 7 51.86 -28.81 32.41
CA ASN A 7 52.14 -28.50 31.00
C ASN A 7 52.27 -29.61 29.94
N SER A 8 51.62 -29.34 28.80
CA SER A 8 52.34 -29.09 27.54
C SER A 8 51.50 -28.21 26.60
N ALA A 9 52.13 -27.13 26.15
CA ALA A 9 51.65 -26.16 25.17
C ALA A 9 52.11 -26.54 23.75
N ALA A 10 51.39 -26.08 22.71
CA ALA A 10 51.88 -25.64 21.38
C ALA A 10 50.69 -25.58 20.40
N LYS A 11 50.23 -24.40 19.97
CA LYS A 11 50.74 -23.52 18.88
C LYS A 11 50.11 -23.82 17.51
N ASN A 12 49.39 -22.79 17.04
CA ASN A 12 49.37 -22.21 15.69
C ASN A 12 49.03 -23.09 14.48
N SER A 13 48.03 -22.65 13.69
CA SER A 13 48.30 -22.17 12.33
C SER A 13 47.10 -21.44 11.71
N ALA A 14 47.45 -20.57 10.78
CA ALA A 14 46.68 -19.47 10.23
C ALA A 14 45.80 -19.85 9.02
N ALA A 15 44.86 -18.94 8.73
CA ALA A 15 44.45 -18.43 7.43
C ALA A 15 44.14 -19.39 6.27
N ILE A 16 42.88 -19.35 5.81
CA ILE A 16 42.57 -19.36 4.37
C ILE A 16 41.54 -18.26 4.08
N LYS A 17 42.03 -17.15 3.51
CA LYS A 17 41.24 -16.27 2.65
C LYS A 17 41.23 -16.93 1.26
N LEU A 18 40.07 -17.16 0.68
CA LEU A 18 39.94 -17.29 -0.77
C LEU A 18 38.96 -16.25 -1.30
N VAL A 19 39.52 -15.30 -2.03
CA VAL A 19 38.82 -14.45 -2.99
C VAL A 19 38.83 -15.21 -4.31
N SER A 20 37.69 -15.31 -5.00
CA SER A 20 37.74 -15.41 -6.45
C SER A 20 36.60 -14.63 -7.08
N LYS A 21 37.01 -13.82 -8.05
CA LYS A 21 36.24 -12.88 -8.86
C LYS A 21 35.60 -13.65 -10.01
N ILE A 22 34.37 -13.31 -10.39
CA ILE A 22 33.95 -13.41 -11.78
C ILE A 22 33.37 -12.06 -12.19
N SER A 23 34.08 -11.45 -13.13
CA SER A 23 33.72 -10.25 -13.88
C SER A 23 33.14 -10.72 -15.22
N CYS A 24 32.03 -10.13 -15.66
CA CYS A 24 31.71 -10.03 -17.07
C CYS A 24 30.93 -8.72 -17.31
N LEU A 25 31.58 -7.83 -18.06
CA LEU A 25 31.01 -6.67 -18.70
C LEU A 25 29.91 -7.06 -19.71
N GLY A 26 28.98 -6.15 -20.01
CA GLY A 26 28.11 -6.31 -21.18
C GLY A 26 26.96 -5.32 -21.26
N LEU A 27 27.28 -4.09 -21.68
CA LEU A 27 26.40 -2.99 -22.05
C LEU A 27 25.45 -3.37 -23.21
N THR A 28 24.17 -2.95 -23.18
CA THR A 28 23.47 -2.28 -24.31
C THR A 28 22.04 -1.89 -23.96
N THR A 29 21.82 -0.59 -23.87
CA THR A 29 20.53 0.10 -24.03
C THR A 29 20.04 -0.02 -25.48
N LEU A 30 18.75 -0.34 -25.68
CA LEU A 30 18.05 -0.03 -26.91
C LEU A 30 16.72 0.64 -26.57
N MET A 31 16.69 1.97 -26.70
CA MET A 31 15.48 2.77 -26.80
C MET A 31 14.95 2.67 -28.23
N LEU A 32 13.67 2.34 -28.39
CA LEU A 32 12.92 2.60 -29.61
C LEU A 32 11.71 3.45 -29.24
N ALA A 33 11.86 4.75 -29.46
CA ALA A 33 10.75 5.67 -29.55
C ALA A 33 10.00 5.40 -30.87
N LEU A 34 8.68 5.19 -30.78
CA LEU A 34 7.79 5.47 -31.91
C LEU A 34 6.91 6.65 -31.52
N THR A 35 7.28 7.81 -32.03
CA THR A 35 6.39 8.93 -32.29
C THR A 35 5.58 8.60 -33.55
N GLY A 36 4.25 8.54 -33.39
CA GLY A 36 3.29 8.43 -34.47
C GLY A 36 2.15 9.40 -34.21
N CYS A 37 2.19 10.52 -34.90
CA CYS A 37 1.22 11.61 -34.89
C CYS A 37 0.00 11.27 -35.79
N ALA A 38 -1.04 12.11 -35.69
CA ALA A 38 -2.25 12.17 -36.53
C ALA A 38 -3.35 11.14 -36.18
N THR A 39 -4.64 11.47 -36.09
CA THR A 39 -5.38 12.61 -36.65
C THR A 39 -6.68 12.77 -35.88
N GLN A 40 -7.05 14.02 -35.59
CA GLN A 40 -8.37 14.40 -35.09
C GLN A 40 -9.28 14.71 -36.28
N GLN A 41 -10.32 13.89 -36.44
CA GLN A 41 -11.53 14.15 -37.23
C GLN A 41 -12.67 13.56 -36.38
N GLY A 42 -13.66 14.29 -35.89
CA GLY A 42 -14.43 15.32 -36.56
C GLY A 42 -15.74 14.68 -37.00
N ILE A 43 -16.76 14.64 -36.13
CA ILE A 43 -18.16 14.47 -36.53
C ILE A 43 -19.03 15.31 -35.59
N ASP A 44 -19.54 16.41 -36.13
CA ASP A 44 -20.73 17.09 -35.66
C ASP A 44 -21.92 16.12 -35.74
N ALA A 45 -22.65 15.97 -34.64
CA ALA A 45 -24.02 15.49 -34.67
C ALA A 45 -24.85 16.30 -33.69
N SER A 46 -25.49 17.33 -34.25
CA SER A 46 -26.71 17.92 -33.75
C SER A 46 -27.72 16.83 -33.36
N ASN A 47 -28.24 16.87 -32.13
CA ASN A 47 -29.68 16.74 -32.02
C ASN A 47 -30.24 17.48 -30.80
N GLN A 48 -31.24 18.29 -31.13
CA GLN A 48 -32.07 19.07 -30.24
C GLN A 48 -32.80 18.12 -29.29
N ASN A 49 -32.92 18.52 -28.02
CA ASN A 49 -34.14 18.27 -27.27
C ASN A 49 -34.45 19.49 -26.41
N ASN A 50 -35.53 20.16 -26.82
CA ASN A 50 -36.27 21.15 -26.07
C ASN A 50 -36.64 20.59 -24.69
N VAL A 51 -36.30 21.32 -23.63
CA VAL A 51 -37.13 21.35 -22.43
C VAL A 51 -37.39 22.82 -22.12
N SER A 52 -38.57 23.26 -22.51
CA SER A 52 -39.16 24.53 -22.12
C SER A 52 -39.57 24.48 -20.65
N SER A 53 -38.98 25.34 -19.83
CA SER A 53 -39.60 25.82 -18.59
C SER A 53 -39.66 27.34 -18.64
N MET A 54 -40.86 27.84 -18.90
CA MET A 54 -41.26 29.23 -18.69
C MET A 54 -41.07 29.60 -17.22
N SER A 55 -40.45 30.73 -16.96
CA SER A 55 -40.75 31.57 -15.80
C SER A 55 -40.44 33.01 -16.15
N ASN A 56 -41.53 33.75 -16.39
CA ASN A 56 -41.53 35.19 -16.62
C ASN A 56 -41.33 35.89 -15.27
N SER A 57 -40.37 36.80 -15.18
CA SER A 57 -40.44 37.99 -14.32
C SER A 57 -39.49 39.01 -14.91
N GLY A 58 -40.07 40.01 -15.56
CA GLY A 58 -39.32 41.10 -16.16
C GLY A 58 -38.76 42.05 -15.10
N SER A 59 -37.57 42.58 -15.37
CA SER A 59 -37.33 44.00 -15.14
C SER A 59 -36.24 44.50 -16.08
N ASN A 60 -36.54 45.66 -16.68
CA ASN A 60 -35.74 46.39 -17.65
C ASN A 60 -34.46 46.95 -17.02
N GLY A 61 -33.33 46.82 -17.72
CA GLY A 61 -32.08 47.50 -17.34
C GLY A 61 -30.98 47.34 -18.38
N LYS A 62 -30.95 48.26 -19.35
CA LYS A 62 -29.82 48.45 -20.28
C LYS A 62 -28.55 48.78 -19.50
N ASN A 63 -27.46 48.06 -19.73
CA ASN A 63 -26.13 48.66 -19.95
C ASN A 63 -25.13 47.64 -20.53
N ASN A 64 -24.44 48.10 -21.56
CA ASN A 64 -23.36 47.43 -22.26
C ASN A 64 -22.11 47.30 -21.37
N THR A 65 -21.65 46.07 -21.11
CA THR A 65 -20.21 45.80 -21.01
C THR A 65 -19.94 44.34 -21.37
N ALA A 66 -19.12 44.13 -22.39
CA ALA A 66 -18.60 42.83 -22.78
C ALA A 66 -17.69 42.27 -21.67
N GLY A 67 -18.24 41.41 -20.81
CA GLY A 67 -17.49 40.57 -19.89
C GLY A 67 -17.41 39.15 -20.46
N LYS A 68 -16.29 38.79 -21.09
CA LYS A 68 -15.96 37.38 -21.35
C LYS A 68 -15.90 36.68 -19.99
N SER A 69 -16.94 35.91 -19.65
CA SER A 69 -16.88 34.97 -18.53
C SER A 69 -15.88 33.89 -18.92
N GLN A 70 -14.60 34.10 -18.60
CA GLN A 70 -13.63 33.02 -18.53
C GLN A 70 -14.16 32.03 -17.50
N LYS A 71 -14.73 30.94 -17.99
CA LYS A 71 -14.85 29.70 -17.25
C LYS A 71 -13.42 29.37 -16.82
N ASN A 72 -13.04 29.74 -15.60
CA ASN A 72 -11.87 29.16 -14.95
C ASN A 72 -12.19 27.68 -14.84
N LEU A 73 -11.78 26.89 -15.84
CA LEU A 73 -11.63 25.47 -15.62
C LEU A 73 -10.69 25.34 -14.43
N PRO A 74 -11.03 24.53 -13.41
CA PRO A 74 -10.08 24.24 -12.35
C PRO A 74 -8.79 23.77 -13.03
N ALA A 75 -7.67 24.37 -12.63
CA ALA A 75 -6.36 23.97 -13.11
C ALA A 75 -6.29 22.45 -13.03
N ALA A 76 -6.05 21.78 -14.17
CA ALA A 76 -5.94 20.34 -14.23
C ALA A 76 -4.90 19.96 -13.17
N GLN A 77 -5.35 19.33 -12.08
CA GLN A 77 -4.42 18.81 -11.10
C GLN A 77 -3.50 17.83 -11.84
N PRO A 78 -2.19 17.83 -11.56
CA PRO A 78 -1.30 16.83 -12.14
C PRO A 78 -1.93 15.46 -11.90
N LYS A 79 -2.16 14.68 -12.97
CA LYS A 79 -2.58 13.29 -12.80
C LYS A 79 -1.50 12.63 -11.95
N LYS A 80 -1.85 12.25 -10.72
CA LYS A 80 -0.99 11.44 -9.86
C LYS A 80 -0.66 10.18 -10.66
N GLU A 81 0.62 9.94 -10.89
CA GLU A 81 1.04 8.70 -11.53
C GLU A 81 0.82 7.58 -10.53
N THR A 82 -0.05 6.63 -10.87
CA THR A 82 -0.33 5.50 -9.99
C THR A 82 0.60 4.35 -10.33
N TYR A 83 1.37 3.95 -9.32
CA TYR A 83 2.26 2.81 -9.41
C TYR A 83 1.59 1.56 -8.86
N PHE A 84 1.57 0.50 -9.67
CA PHE A 84 0.98 -0.77 -9.29
C PHE A 84 2.01 -1.72 -8.68
N PHE A 85 1.55 -2.55 -7.75
CA PHE A 85 2.29 -3.70 -7.23
C PHE A 85 2.36 -4.80 -8.29
N SER A 86 3.56 -5.34 -8.49
CA SER A 86 3.79 -6.54 -9.27
C SER A 86 3.41 -7.79 -8.48
N SER A 87 3.10 -8.90 -9.16
CA SER A 87 2.74 -10.15 -8.48
C SER A 87 3.85 -10.68 -7.55
N SER A 88 5.12 -10.40 -7.85
CA SER A 88 6.26 -10.77 -7.00
C SER A 88 6.31 -9.93 -5.73
N GLU A 89 6.04 -8.63 -5.80
CA GLU A 89 5.91 -7.77 -4.61
C GLU A 89 4.75 -8.22 -3.74
N ILE A 90 3.56 -8.46 -4.32
CA ILE A 90 2.38 -8.95 -3.58
C ILE A 90 2.72 -10.24 -2.84
N LYS A 91 3.32 -11.21 -3.52
CA LYS A 91 3.71 -12.50 -2.94
C LYS A 91 4.71 -12.31 -1.80
N ASP A 92 5.75 -11.52 -2.02
CA ASP A 92 6.80 -11.27 -1.04
C ASP A 92 6.25 -10.57 0.21
N LEU A 93 5.45 -9.51 0.02
CA LEU A 93 4.85 -8.76 1.12
C LEU A 93 3.87 -9.63 1.93
N SER A 94 3.14 -10.53 1.27
CA SER A 94 2.26 -11.50 1.93
C SER A 94 3.00 -12.50 2.82
N THR A 95 4.30 -12.77 2.55
CA THR A 95 5.06 -13.76 3.34
C THR A 95 5.38 -13.30 4.76
N ALA A 96 5.27 -11.99 5.03
CA ALA A 96 5.51 -11.41 6.35
C ALA A 96 4.51 -11.88 7.41
N PHE A 97 3.32 -12.31 6.98
CA PHE A 97 2.21 -12.64 7.85
C PHE A 97 1.85 -14.11 7.81
N LYS A 98 1.51 -14.68 8.96
CA LYS A 98 1.14 -16.09 9.08
C LYS A 98 0.14 -16.28 10.22
N ALA A 99 -0.99 -16.94 9.91
CA ALA A 99 -1.97 -17.32 10.91
C ALA A 99 -1.33 -18.12 12.06
N GLY A 100 -1.70 -17.79 13.30
CA GLY A 100 -1.16 -18.41 14.52
C GLY A 100 0.30 -18.07 14.86
N SER A 101 0.96 -17.17 14.11
CA SER A 101 2.33 -16.74 14.41
C SER A 101 2.37 -15.63 15.47
N CYS A 102 3.50 -15.50 16.15
CA CYS A 102 3.88 -14.29 16.90
C CYS A 102 5.28 -13.79 16.51
N ASP A 103 5.86 -14.38 15.47
CA ASP A 103 7.20 -14.04 14.99
C ASP A 103 7.13 -12.90 13.96
N LEU A 104 7.82 -11.81 14.26
CA LEU A 104 7.95 -10.63 13.40
C LEU A 104 9.21 -10.67 12.52
N GLY A 105 10.03 -11.73 12.58
CA GLY A 105 11.30 -11.81 11.86
C GLY A 105 11.17 -11.60 10.35
N LYS A 106 10.10 -12.12 9.73
CA LYS A 106 9.82 -11.89 8.31
C LYS A 106 9.38 -10.45 8.01
N LEU A 107 8.60 -9.83 8.91
CA LEU A 107 8.23 -8.43 8.82
C LEU A 107 9.48 -7.53 8.92
N THR A 108 10.43 -7.86 9.80
CA THR A 108 11.71 -7.15 9.91
C THR A 108 12.55 -7.30 8.63
N GLN A 109 12.66 -8.51 8.09
CA GLN A 109 13.38 -8.76 6.82
C GLN A 109 12.76 -7.95 5.66
N GLN A 110 11.43 -7.94 5.56
CA GLN A 110 10.71 -7.15 4.58
C GLN A 110 10.95 -5.65 4.78
N SER A 111 10.96 -5.17 6.04
CA SER A 111 11.24 -3.76 6.35
C SER A 111 12.63 -3.34 5.89
N GLN A 112 13.62 -4.21 6.07
CA GLN A 112 14.99 -3.98 5.57
C GLN A 112 15.04 -4.00 4.03
N LYS A 113 14.37 -4.96 3.40
CA LYS A 113 14.36 -5.13 1.93
C LYS A 113 13.79 -3.92 1.19
N TYR A 114 12.68 -3.38 1.67
CA TYR A 114 11.97 -2.26 1.02
C TYR A 114 12.25 -0.90 1.66
N GLY A 115 13.05 -0.84 2.73
CA GLY A 115 13.31 0.38 3.48
C GLY A 115 12.04 0.96 4.10
N LEU A 116 11.22 0.10 4.72
CA LEU A 116 9.95 0.46 5.36
C LEU A 116 10.18 0.96 6.79
N SER A 117 9.32 1.86 7.23
CA SER A 117 9.34 2.35 8.61
C SER A 117 9.10 1.23 9.62
N ASP A 118 9.92 1.20 10.68
CA ASP A 118 9.76 0.30 11.83
C ASP A 118 8.85 0.93 12.90
N THR A 119 7.74 1.51 12.46
CA THR A 119 6.77 2.22 13.30
C THR A 119 5.35 1.72 13.09
N TRP A 120 4.53 1.93 14.11
CA TRP A 120 3.08 1.82 14.09
C TRP A 120 2.46 3.16 14.51
N VAL A 121 1.17 3.31 14.25
CA VAL A 121 0.36 4.46 14.67
C VAL A 121 -0.93 3.96 15.33
N ASN A 122 -1.45 4.71 16.30
CA ASN A 122 -2.79 4.45 16.80
C ASN A 122 -3.81 4.81 15.70
N LEU A 123 -4.89 4.03 15.61
CA LEU A 123 -5.91 4.18 14.57
C LEU A 123 -6.54 5.58 14.54
N TYR A 124 -6.67 6.22 15.69
CA TYR A 124 -7.24 7.56 15.90
C TYR A 124 -6.13 8.61 16.09
N ASP A 125 -5.15 8.35 16.95
CA ASP A 125 -3.96 9.19 17.16
C ASP A 125 -2.84 8.71 16.23
N ARG A 126 -2.74 9.35 15.06
CA ARG A 126 -1.80 8.96 13.98
C ARG A 126 -0.33 9.31 14.28
N THR A 127 0.03 9.50 15.54
CA THR A 127 1.39 9.75 15.99
C THR A 127 2.24 8.47 15.89
N PRO A 128 3.34 8.46 15.12
CA PRO A 128 4.19 7.28 14.97
C PRO A 128 4.91 6.90 16.26
N LYS A 129 4.87 5.60 16.60
CA LYS A 129 5.58 4.96 17.70
C LYS A 129 6.40 3.78 17.15
N PRO A 130 7.56 3.44 17.74
CA PRO A 130 8.39 2.34 17.25
C PRO A 130 7.73 0.97 17.48
N LEU A 131 7.94 -0.01 16.58
CA LEU A 131 7.40 -1.38 16.72
C LEU A 131 7.90 -2.10 17.98
N SER A 132 9.03 -1.67 18.55
CA SER A 132 9.55 -2.20 19.81
C SER A 132 8.59 -1.99 20.98
N GLU A 133 7.81 -0.90 20.97
CA GLU A 133 6.84 -0.53 22.02
C GLU A 133 5.56 -1.36 22.01
N LEU A 134 5.27 -2.10 20.93
CA LEU A 134 4.12 -3.01 20.91
C LEU A 134 4.24 -4.06 22.02
N ASN A 135 3.15 -4.29 22.73
CA ASN A 135 3.08 -5.34 23.72
C ASN A 135 3.11 -6.74 23.05
N LYS A 136 3.26 -7.80 23.86
CA LYS A 136 3.40 -9.17 23.32
C LYS A 136 2.19 -9.60 22.47
N GLN A 137 0.99 -9.19 22.87
CA GLN A 137 -0.24 -9.57 22.19
C GLN A 137 -0.41 -8.81 20.87
N GLU A 138 -0.13 -7.51 20.84
CA GLU A 138 -0.15 -6.70 19.61
C GLU A 138 0.86 -7.20 18.59
N LYS A 139 2.06 -7.62 19.04
CA LYS A 139 3.05 -8.27 18.18
C LYS A 139 2.50 -9.55 17.55
N CYS A 140 1.78 -10.36 18.32
CA CYS A 140 1.10 -11.54 17.79
C CYS A 140 0.02 -11.17 16.76
N PHE A 141 -0.84 -10.18 17.06
CA PHE A 141 -1.86 -9.72 16.11
C PHE A 141 -1.25 -9.19 14.80
N LEU A 142 -0.16 -8.43 14.90
CA LEU A 142 0.57 -7.95 13.74
C LEU A 142 1.11 -9.12 12.89
N ALA A 143 1.78 -10.09 13.52
CA ALA A 143 2.29 -11.27 12.82
C ALA A 143 1.17 -12.11 12.16
N GLN A 144 -0.04 -12.08 12.72
CA GLN A 144 -1.21 -12.83 12.24
C GLN A 144 -2.03 -12.10 11.19
N SER A 145 -1.68 -10.87 10.81
CA SER A 145 -2.44 -10.05 9.86
C SER A 145 -2.35 -10.59 8.43
N ASN A 146 -2.96 -11.74 8.16
CA ASN A 146 -2.83 -12.47 6.90
C ASN A 146 -4.07 -12.39 6.00
N GLU A 147 -5.14 -11.72 6.42
CA GLU A 147 -6.28 -11.45 5.54
C GLU A 147 -5.93 -10.29 4.61
N LEU A 148 -5.61 -10.63 3.36
CA LEU A 148 -5.27 -9.68 2.32
C LEU A 148 -6.50 -9.19 1.55
N TYR A 149 -6.62 -7.87 1.50
CA TYR A 149 -7.50 -7.11 0.63
C TYR A 149 -6.63 -6.22 -0.26
N ALA A 150 -6.78 -6.33 -1.57
CA ALA A 150 -6.05 -5.52 -2.55
C ALA A 150 -7.02 -4.63 -3.31
N TYR A 151 -6.57 -3.43 -3.65
CA TYR A 151 -7.39 -2.38 -4.27
C TYR A 151 -6.71 -1.82 -5.51
N GLY A 152 -7.49 -1.43 -6.52
CA GLY A 152 -7.05 -0.68 -7.70
C GLY A 152 -6.94 0.83 -7.45
N ASP A 153 -6.61 1.57 -8.51
CA ASP A 153 -6.37 3.03 -8.50
C ASP A 153 -7.61 3.88 -8.15
N GLU A 154 -8.80 3.41 -8.55
CA GLU A 154 -10.06 4.16 -8.49
C GLU A 154 -11.02 3.62 -7.43
N PHE A 155 -10.54 3.37 -6.22
CA PHE A 155 -11.43 2.97 -5.12
C PHE A 155 -12.01 4.19 -4.41
N GLU A 156 -13.17 4.66 -4.90
CA GLU A 156 -13.92 5.77 -4.27
C GLU A 156 -15.18 5.32 -3.50
N ASP A 157 -15.61 4.05 -3.62
CA ASP A 157 -16.86 3.56 -3.01
C ASP A 157 -16.82 2.04 -2.71
N GLU A 158 -17.39 1.62 -1.57
CA GLU A 158 -17.59 0.23 -1.12
C GLU A 158 -18.85 -0.45 -1.71
N SER A 159 -19.51 0.15 -2.71
CA SER A 159 -20.68 -0.43 -3.38
C SER A 159 -20.41 -1.84 -3.97
N GLN A 160 -21.42 -2.71 -4.01
CA GLN A 160 -21.24 -4.07 -4.55
C GLN A 160 -20.75 -4.12 -6.01
N GLN A 161 -20.98 -3.07 -6.81
CA GLN A 161 -20.46 -2.98 -8.17
C GLN A 161 -18.97 -2.64 -8.22
N SER A 162 -18.48 -1.69 -7.42
CA SER A 162 -17.05 -1.31 -7.38
C SER A 162 -16.18 -2.42 -6.79
N LEU A 163 -16.74 -3.24 -5.89
CA LEU A 163 -16.07 -4.37 -5.23
C LEU A 163 -15.60 -5.48 -6.20
N ASN A 164 -16.09 -5.57 -7.43
CA ASN A 164 -15.66 -6.64 -8.36
C ASN A 164 -14.52 -6.21 -9.30
N ASP A 165 -14.44 -4.93 -9.65
CA ASP A 165 -13.47 -4.44 -10.64
C ASP A 165 -12.20 -3.88 -9.99
N THR A 166 -12.33 -3.31 -8.78
CA THR A 166 -11.25 -2.58 -8.10
C THR A 166 -10.85 -3.22 -6.78
N TRP A 167 -11.48 -4.31 -6.36
CA TRP A 167 -11.21 -4.96 -5.07
C TRP A 167 -11.01 -6.47 -5.24
N TYR A 168 -9.94 -6.98 -4.62
CA TYR A 168 -9.55 -8.37 -4.69
C TYR A 168 -9.29 -8.91 -3.30
N LYS A 169 -10.04 -9.95 -2.92
CA LYS A 169 -9.86 -10.64 -1.64
C LYS A 169 -9.18 -11.99 -1.86
N GLY A 170 -7.97 -12.15 -1.33
CA GLY A 170 -7.22 -13.40 -1.43
C GLY A 170 -6.62 -13.65 -2.82
N ASN A 171 -7.38 -14.24 -3.74
CA ASN A 171 -6.89 -14.62 -5.07
C ASN A 171 -6.88 -13.41 -6.02
N ILE A 172 -5.77 -12.68 -6.01
CA ILE A 172 -5.55 -11.52 -6.88
C ILE A 172 -5.18 -12.03 -8.29
N PRO A 173 -5.92 -11.62 -9.35
CA PRO A 173 -5.56 -11.95 -10.73
C PRO A 173 -4.13 -11.50 -11.07
N SER A 174 -3.44 -12.25 -11.93
CA SER A 174 -2.05 -11.94 -12.29
C SER A 174 -1.88 -10.62 -13.05
N ASP A 175 -2.93 -10.19 -13.75
CA ASP A 175 -3.02 -8.94 -14.52
C ASP A 175 -3.69 -7.80 -13.74
N ALA A 176 -4.05 -8.02 -12.47
CA ALA A 176 -4.68 -7.01 -11.64
C ALA A 176 -3.74 -5.81 -11.41
N LYS A 177 -4.29 -4.61 -11.59
CA LYS A 177 -3.62 -3.35 -11.30
C LYS A 177 -3.83 -2.98 -9.83
N VAL A 178 -3.02 -3.55 -8.94
CA VAL A 178 -3.12 -3.32 -7.50
C VAL A 178 -2.36 -2.06 -7.10
N ALA A 179 -3.04 -1.03 -6.63
CA ALA A 179 -2.46 0.22 -6.15
C ALA A 179 -2.25 0.21 -4.63
N THR A 180 -3.14 -0.46 -3.88
CA THR A 180 -3.09 -0.53 -2.41
C THR A 180 -3.31 -1.96 -1.94
N MET A 181 -2.67 -2.36 -0.86
CA MET A 181 -2.93 -3.62 -0.16
C MET A 181 -3.13 -3.38 1.33
N ARG A 182 -4.19 -3.97 1.88
CA ARG A 182 -4.49 -3.98 3.30
C ARG A 182 -4.47 -5.40 3.83
N PHE A 183 -3.62 -5.63 4.81
CA PHE A 183 -3.59 -6.85 5.59
C PHE A 183 -4.30 -6.62 6.92
N MET A 184 -5.15 -7.55 7.32
CA MET A 184 -5.91 -7.47 8.56
C MET A 184 -5.73 -8.74 9.36
N THR A 185 -5.88 -8.64 10.69
CA THR A 185 -5.96 -9.83 11.55
C THR A 185 -7.09 -10.77 11.10
N PRO A 186 -7.07 -12.08 11.44
CA PRO A 186 -8.09 -13.01 10.99
C PRO A 186 -9.50 -12.62 11.44
N LYS A 187 -10.53 -13.01 10.68
CA LYS A 187 -11.97 -12.83 11.02
C LYS A 187 -12.35 -13.33 12.41
N ALA A 188 -11.63 -14.31 12.95
CA ALA A 188 -11.84 -14.80 14.31
C ALA A 188 -11.60 -13.71 15.37
N LEU A 189 -10.88 -12.64 15.06
CA LEU A 189 -10.63 -11.48 15.92
C LEU A 189 -11.56 -10.30 15.61
N ILE A 190 -12.77 -10.56 15.10
CA ILE A 190 -13.84 -9.56 15.03
C ILE A 190 -14.63 -9.62 16.34
N PRO A 191 -14.73 -8.53 17.10
CA PRO A 191 -15.53 -8.44 18.32
C PRO A 191 -17.02 -8.71 18.04
N ASN A 192 -17.66 -9.49 18.91
CA ASN A 192 -19.09 -9.80 18.83
C ASN A 192 -19.94 -8.88 19.73
N CYS A 193 -19.33 -8.22 20.70
CA CYS A 193 -20.04 -7.33 21.63
C CYS A 193 -20.45 -6.01 20.96
N ASP A 194 -19.57 -5.45 20.11
CA ASP A 194 -19.83 -4.25 19.33
C ASP A 194 -19.06 -4.32 18.01
N SER A 195 -19.82 -4.34 16.91
CA SER A 195 -19.29 -4.32 15.54
C SER A 195 -18.41 -3.12 15.21
N LYS A 196 -18.53 -2.01 15.95
CA LYS A 196 -17.73 -0.79 15.75
C LYS A 196 -16.31 -0.89 16.30
N LEU A 197 -16.05 -1.84 17.20
CA LEU A 197 -14.72 -2.08 17.75
C LEU A 197 -13.73 -2.59 16.71
N GLY A 198 -14.19 -2.99 15.51
CA GLY A 198 -13.31 -3.29 14.38
C GLY A 198 -12.31 -4.42 14.67
N ARG A 199 -11.16 -4.40 14.02
CA ARG A 199 -10.09 -5.38 14.22
C ARG A 199 -8.90 -4.75 14.94
N PRO A 200 -8.06 -5.53 15.64
CA PRO A 200 -6.95 -4.98 16.42
C PRO A 200 -5.83 -4.38 15.56
N ILE A 201 -5.54 -4.95 14.38
CA ILE A 201 -4.43 -4.50 13.53
C ILE A 201 -4.88 -4.42 12.06
N PHE A 202 -4.46 -3.34 11.41
CA PHE A 202 -4.50 -3.17 9.96
C PHE A 202 -3.09 -2.80 9.49
N VAL A 203 -2.64 -3.36 8.37
CA VAL A 203 -1.35 -3.02 7.76
C VAL A 203 -1.57 -2.66 6.32
N ASP A 204 -1.37 -1.39 6.00
CA ASP A 204 -1.55 -0.84 4.67
C ASP A 204 -0.21 -0.73 3.96
N TYR A 205 -0.19 -1.15 2.70
CA TYR A 205 0.90 -0.93 1.77
C TYR A 205 0.40 -0.15 0.57
N GLU A 206 1.15 0.87 0.22
CA GLU A 206 0.91 1.73 -0.95
C GLU A 206 2.24 1.96 -1.66
N LYS A 207 2.19 2.55 -2.85
CA LYS A 207 3.36 3.12 -3.50
C LYS A 207 3.29 4.65 -3.43
N ASP A 208 4.38 5.27 -3.03
CA ASP A 208 4.50 6.74 -3.03
C ASP A 208 4.57 7.29 -4.47
N ASP A 209 4.72 8.61 -4.57
CA ASP A 209 4.83 9.34 -5.84
C ASP A 209 6.10 9.01 -6.65
N GLN A 210 7.00 8.19 -6.09
CA GLN A 210 8.20 7.68 -6.75
C GLN A 210 8.11 6.18 -7.03
N GLY A 211 6.96 5.55 -6.75
CA GLY A 211 6.75 4.11 -6.92
C GLY A 211 7.42 3.27 -5.84
N LYS A 212 7.93 3.87 -4.76
CA LYS A 212 8.52 3.13 -3.64
C LYS A 212 7.41 2.64 -2.71
N ILE A 213 7.56 1.41 -2.24
CA ILE A 213 6.62 0.81 -1.30
C ILE A 213 6.71 1.53 0.06
N VAL A 214 5.57 1.99 0.55
CA VAL A 214 5.38 2.51 1.90
C VAL A 214 4.46 1.58 2.69
N ARG A 215 4.61 1.59 4.01
CA ARG A 215 3.79 0.77 4.93
C ARG A 215 3.29 1.62 6.09
N THR A 216 2.02 1.44 6.43
CA THR A 216 1.42 1.97 7.66
C THR A 216 0.84 0.84 8.49
N ILE A 217 1.29 0.70 9.73
CA ILE A 217 0.74 -0.26 10.70
C ILE A 217 -0.18 0.51 11.63
N LEU A 218 -1.45 0.13 11.66
CA LEU A 218 -2.51 0.74 12.46
C LEU A 218 -2.87 -0.19 13.59
N VAL A 219 -2.74 0.30 14.82
CA VAL A 219 -3.17 -0.41 16.04
C VAL A 219 -4.45 0.21 16.54
N ASN A 220 -5.46 -0.62 16.71
CA ASN A 220 -6.72 -0.24 17.33
C ASN A 220 -6.67 -0.53 18.83
N GLU A 221 -6.37 0.49 19.61
CA GLU A 221 -6.26 0.37 21.08
C GLU A 221 -7.61 0.13 21.76
N ASP A 222 -8.73 0.42 21.09
CA ASP A 222 -10.09 0.16 21.61
C ASP A 222 -10.52 -1.31 21.44
N PHE A 223 -9.68 -2.15 20.81
CA PHE A 223 -9.99 -3.56 20.63
C PHE A 223 -10.05 -4.30 21.98
N ASP A 224 -11.23 -4.84 22.29
CA ASP A 224 -11.44 -5.67 23.47
C ASP A 224 -11.39 -7.16 23.11
N LEU A 225 -10.32 -7.85 23.56
CA LEU A 225 -10.18 -9.29 23.37
C LEU A 225 -11.31 -10.08 24.07
N SER A 226 -11.86 -9.58 25.17
CA SER A 226 -12.95 -10.26 25.89
C SER A 226 -14.25 -10.32 25.08
N CYS A 227 -14.35 -9.49 24.03
CA CYS A 227 -15.46 -9.49 23.09
C CYS A 227 -15.28 -10.47 21.93
N VAL A 228 -14.17 -11.21 21.87
CA VAL A 228 -13.96 -12.29 20.91
C VAL A 228 -14.58 -13.58 21.46
N ASN A 229 -15.25 -14.34 20.59
CA ASN A 229 -15.93 -15.61 20.93
C ASN A 229 -15.00 -16.62 21.60
#